data_AF-A0A1W9PF77-F1
#
_entry.id   AF-A0A1W9PF77-F1
#
_cell.length_a   1.000
_cell.length_b   1.000
_cell.length_c   1.000
_cell.angle_alpha   90.00
_cell.angle_beta   90.00
_cell.angle_gamma   90.00
#
_symmetry.space_group_name_H-M   'P 1'
#
loop_
_entity.id
_entity.type
_entity.pdbx_description
1 polymer ?
#
loop_
_entity_poly.entity_id
_entity_poly.type
_entity_poly.pdbx_seq_one_letter_code
_entity_poly.pdbx_strand_id
1 'polypeptide(L)'
;MPEVRDQQYIDHQPPRPVDFINSLSNTAGFYVGQHLGLNGKNLFLYHHGFPVQMALILAQNDLKLKKQRQILVGGVDELLEPVGYTKKFLGICSDLQLGEGSNWLTLRNEKEGALASIDIMPEEIGFKELFALVEGLDSKSRLAFGMRMPPEDVAVFMEHTVCARFDYESHCGYYETVPLYAINRFIEHEKGSLLFIDYFEKRYRVMTLSVFG
;
A
#
# COMPACT_ATOMS: atom_id res chain seq x y z
N MET A 1 -12.34 -6.42 -13.35
CA MET A 1 -12.72 -5.58 -14.51
C MET A 1 -13.44 -6.32 -15.68
N PRO A 2 -14.32 -7.31 -15.45
CA PRO A 2 -15.27 -7.71 -16.50
C PRO A 2 -16.67 -7.08 -16.35
N GLU A 3 -17.19 -6.90 -15.13
CA GLU A 3 -18.62 -6.55 -14.97
C GLU A 3 -19.01 -5.16 -15.48
N VAL A 4 -18.14 -4.14 -15.31
CA VAL A 4 -18.38 -2.80 -15.86
C VAL A 4 -18.27 -2.77 -17.39
N ARG A 5 -17.54 -3.72 -17.99
CA ARG A 5 -17.45 -3.86 -19.46
C ARG A 5 -18.57 -4.72 -20.05
N ASP A 6 -19.07 -5.71 -19.31
CA ASP A 6 -20.12 -6.60 -19.81
C ASP A 6 -21.51 -5.95 -19.74
N GLN A 7 -21.76 -5.05 -18.79
CA GLN A 7 -23.00 -4.23 -18.80
C GLN A 7 -23.06 -3.26 -19.99
N GLN A 8 -21.90 -2.90 -20.58
CA GLN A 8 -21.83 -2.01 -21.74
C GLN A 8 -22.24 -2.69 -23.05
N TYR A 9 -22.28 -4.03 -23.10
CA TYR A 9 -22.62 -4.80 -24.30
C TYR A 9 -23.98 -5.49 -24.26
N ILE A 10 -24.65 -5.56 -23.10
CA ILE A 10 -25.88 -6.35 -22.93
C ILE A 10 -27.16 -5.50 -23.06
N ASP A 11 -27.15 -4.20 -22.69
CA ASP A 11 -28.38 -3.38 -22.60
C ASP A 11 -28.50 -2.22 -23.60
N HIS A 12 -27.51 -1.98 -24.48
CA HIS A 12 -27.50 -0.85 -25.45
C HIS A 12 -27.86 0.53 -24.86
N GLN A 13 -27.72 0.73 -23.55
CA GLN A 13 -28.02 2.00 -22.90
C GLN A 13 -26.73 2.75 -22.59
N PRO A 14 -26.64 4.05 -22.93
CA PRO A 14 -25.49 4.86 -22.54
C PRO A 14 -25.38 4.88 -21.00
N PRO A 15 -24.16 4.84 -20.44
CA PRO A 15 -23.97 4.87 -19.00
C PRO A 15 -24.66 6.10 -18.41
N ARG A 16 -25.37 5.93 -17.29
CA ARG A 16 -26.00 7.06 -16.62
C ARG A 16 -24.92 8.06 -16.22
N PRO A 17 -25.15 9.39 -16.33
CA PRO A 17 -24.11 10.38 -16.07
C PRO A 17 -23.41 10.24 -14.71
N VAL A 18 -24.13 9.78 -13.69
CA VAL A 18 -23.61 9.53 -12.34
C VAL A 18 -22.65 8.33 -12.30
N ASP A 19 -22.93 7.26 -13.04
CA ASP A 19 -22.09 6.06 -13.11
C ASP A 19 -20.78 6.37 -13.85
N PHE A 20 -20.82 7.28 -14.82
CA PHE A 20 -19.62 7.77 -15.52
C PHE A 20 -18.71 8.62 -14.60
N ILE A 21 -19.28 9.54 -13.82
CA ILE A 21 -18.50 10.37 -12.87
C ILE A 21 -17.87 9.50 -11.77
N ASN A 22 -18.60 8.50 -11.27
CA ASN A 22 -18.11 7.57 -10.24
C ASN A 22 -17.09 6.55 -10.77
N SER A 23 -16.97 6.39 -12.09
CA SER A 23 -15.93 5.57 -12.73
C SER A 23 -14.58 6.27 -12.85
N LEU A 24 -14.51 7.59 -12.62
CA LEU A 24 -13.25 8.31 -12.62
C LEU A 24 -12.49 8.00 -11.34
N SER A 25 -11.25 7.53 -11.47
CA SER A 25 -10.48 7.01 -10.34
C SER A 25 -10.17 8.06 -9.25
N ASN A 26 -10.28 9.36 -9.57
CA ASN A 26 -10.10 10.45 -8.61
C ASN A 26 -11.35 10.74 -7.74
N THR A 27 -12.49 10.11 -8.03
CA THR A 27 -13.77 10.38 -7.39
C THR A 27 -13.80 9.91 -5.92
N ALA A 28 -13.10 8.82 -5.59
CA ALA A 28 -12.96 8.37 -4.21
C ALA A 28 -12.31 9.45 -3.31
N GLY A 29 -11.18 10.01 -3.74
CA GLY A 29 -10.50 11.08 -3.01
C GLY A 29 -11.35 12.36 -2.91
N PHE A 30 -12.14 12.67 -3.95
CA PHE A 30 -13.05 13.81 -3.92
C PHE A 30 -14.16 13.62 -2.89
N TYR A 31 -14.84 12.47 -2.86
CA TYR A 31 -15.92 12.23 -1.89
C TYR A 31 -15.42 12.15 -0.45
N VAL A 32 -14.25 11.57 -0.22
CA VAL A 32 -13.61 11.59 1.10
C VAL A 32 -13.31 13.03 1.52
N GLY A 33 -12.73 13.83 0.63
CA GLY A 33 -12.47 15.25 0.88
C GLY A 33 -13.74 16.03 1.18
N GLN A 34 -14.79 15.86 0.36
CA GLN A 34 -16.08 16.53 0.53
C GLN A 34 -16.74 16.13 1.86
N HIS A 35 -16.78 14.84 2.19
CA HIS A 35 -17.42 14.33 3.41
C HIS A 35 -16.70 14.81 4.68
N LEU A 36 -15.37 14.93 4.62
CA LEU A 36 -14.54 15.41 5.74
C LEU A 36 -14.37 16.95 5.75
N GLY A 37 -14.97 17.68 4.80
CA GLY A 37 -14.83 19.14 4.70
C GLY A 37 -13.41 19.61 4.38
N LEU A 38 -12.62 18.78 3.68
CA LEU A 38 -11.23 19.07 3.31
C LEU A 38 -11.18 19.90 2.02
N ASN A 39 -10.44 21.02 2.06
CA ASN A 39 -10.26 21.93 0.93
C ASN A 39 -8.83 21.86 0.33
N GLY A 40 -8.08 20.81 0.65
CA GLY A 40 -6.72 20.59 0.18
C GLY A 40 -6.64 20.11 -1.27
N LYS A 41 -5.41 19.99 -1.79
CA LYS A 41 -5.18 19.36 -3.10
C LYS A 41 -5.56 17.88 -3.03
N ASN A 42 -6.36 17.42 -4.00
CA ASN A 42 -6.63 16.01 -4.21
C ASN A 42 -5.73 15.47 -5.33
N LEU A 43 -4.96 14.42 -5.05
CA LEU A 43 -4.09 13.75 -6.02
C LEU A 43 -4.45 12.28 -6.04
N PHE A 44 -4.80 11.78 -7.23
CA PHE A 44 -4.96 10.36 -7.47
C PHE A 44 -3.70 9.81 -8.16
N LEU A 45 -3.21 8.67 -7.66
CA LEU A 45 -2.03 8.01 -8.19
C LEU A 45 -2.40 6.62 -8.65
N TYR A 46 -2.08 6.34 -9.91
CA TYR A 46 -2.09 4.99 -10.45
C TYR A 46 -0.63 4.59 -10.72
N HIS A 47 -0.17 3.56 -10.01
CA HIS A 47 1.16 3.01 -10.23
C HIS A 47 1.08 1.50 -10.04
N HIS A 48 1.46 0.73 -11.07
CA HIS A 48 1.58 -0.71 -10.93
C HIS A 48 2.81 -1.04 -10.08
N GLY A 49 2.69 -1.94 -9.12
CA GLY A 49 3.83 -2.33 -8.29
C GLY A 49 3.83 -1.62 -6.94
N PHE A 50 4.30 -0.37 -6.87
CA PHE A 50 4.54 0.29 -5.58
C PHE A 50 3.65 1.52 -5.29
N PRO A 51 2.31 1.44 -5.46
CA PRO A 51 1.44 2.63 -5.37
C PRO A 51 1.50 3.30 -3.99
N VAL A 52 1.58 2.52 -2.91
CA VAL A 52 1.64 3.06 -1.54
C VAL A 52 2.95 3.79 -1.30
N GLN A 53 4.09 3.19 -1.66
CA GLN A 53 5.41 3.79 -1.47
C GLN A 53 5.55 5.05 -2.32
N MET A 54 5.00 5.07 -3.54
CA MET A 54 4.99 6.27 -4.39
C MET A 54 4.13 7.38 -3.78
N ALA A 55 2.94 7.05 -3.28
CA ALA A 55 2.08 8.01 -2.60
C ALA A 55 2.77 8.60 -1.36
N LEU A 56 3.45 7.78 -0.58
CA LEU A 56 4.16 8.22 0.62
C LEU A 56 5.39 9.07 0.29
N ILE A 57 6.17 8.74 -0.75
CA ILE A 57 7.30 9.58 -1.20
C ILE A 57 6.81 10.96 -1.65
N LEU A 58 5.70 11.03 -2.40
CA LEU A 58 5.10 12.30 -2.81
C LEU A 58 4.59 13.10 -1.62
N ALA A 59 3.90 12.45 -0.68
CA ALA A 59 3.45 13.08 0.56
C ALA A 59 4.62 13.61 1.40
N GLN A 60 5.69 12.81 1.55
CA GLN A 60 6.89 13.18 2.28
C GLN A 60 7.56 14.41 1.65
N ASN A 61 7.63 14.47 0.32
CA ASN A 61 8.18 15.63 -0.40
C ASN A 61 7.32 16.89 -0.20
N ASP A 62 5.99 16.79 -0.30
CA ASP A 62 5.11 17.93 -0.10
C ASP A 62 5.13 18.46 1.35
N LEU A 63 5.23 17.56 2.34
CA LEU A 63 5.42 17.91 3.75
C LEU A 63 6.79 18.55 4.01
N LYS A 64 7.88 17.96 3.49
CA LYS A 64 9.26 18.48 3.63
C LYS A 64 9.41 19.87 3.01
N LEU A 65 8.80 20.10 1.85
CA LEU A 65 8.77 21.39 1.16
C LEU A 65 7.75 22.37 1.76
N LYS A 66 7.04 21.99 2.84
CA LYS A 66 5.99 22.77 3.51
C LYS A 66 4.88 23.24 2.56
N LYS A 67 4.63 22.50 1.47
CA LYS A 67 3.52 22.77 0.55
C LYS A 67 2.17 22.39 1.16
N GLN A 68 2.17 21.38 2.03
CA GLN A 68 1.03 20.98 2.84
C GLN A 68 1.50 20.85 4.29
N ARG A 69 0.61 21.13 5.25
CA ARG A 69 0.87 20.94 6.68
C ARG A 69 0.44 19.57 7.19
N GLN A 70 -0.52 18.97 6.49
CA GLN A 70 -1.13 17.68 6.80
C GLN A 70 -1.62 17.07 5.48
N ILE A 71 -1.47 15.76 5.33
CA ILE A 71 -1.90 15.02 4.15
C ILE A 71 -2.66 13.78 4.62
N LEU A 72 -3.83 13.55 4.03
CA LEU A 72 -4.54 12.29 4.15
C LEU A 72 -4.11 11.40 2.99
N VAL A 73 -3.42 10.29 3.28
CA VAL A 73 -3.02 9.28 2.28
C VAL A 73 -3.87 8.04 2.51
N GLY A 74 -4.45 7.49 1.45
CA GLY A 74 -5.19 6.25 1.57
C GLY A 74 -5.38 5.54 0.23
N GLY A 75 -5.92 4.34 0.34
CA GLY A 75 -6.20 3.46 -0.77
C GLY A 75 -7.53 2.76 -0.53
N VAL A 76 -8.29 2.60 -1.61
CA VAL A 76 -9.52 1.81 -1.65
C VAL A 76 -9.38 0.85 -2.81
N ASP A 77 -9.44 -0.45 -2.51
CA ASP A 77 -9.40 -1.53 -3.48
C ASP A 77 -10.66 -2.37 -3.30
N GLU A 78 -11.35 -2.66 -4.41
CA GLU A 78 -12.56 -3.48 -4.45
C GLU A 78 -12.28 -4.82 -5.13
N LEU A 79 -12.86 -5.89 -4.59
CA LEU A 79 -12.73 -7.22 -5.18
C LEU A 79 -13.74 -7.38 -6.31
N LEU A 80 -13.25 -7.33 -7.55
CA LEU A 80 -14.09 -7.49 -8.73
C LEU A 80 -14.13 -8.94 -9.21
N GLU A 81 -15.34 -9.47 -9.33
CA GLU A 81 -15.61 -10.73 -10.01
C GLU A 81 -15.71 -10.52 -11.54
N PRO A 82 -15.45 -11.58 -12.35
CA PRO A 82 -14.80 -12.83 -11.97
C PRO A 82 -13.31 -12.65 -11.58
N VAL A 83 -12.93 -13.20 -10.42
CA VAL A 83 -11.58 -13.10 -9.81
C VAL A 83 -10.45 -13.49 -10.77
N GLY A 84 -10.67 -14.47 -11.64
CA GLY A 84 -9.65 -14.93 -12.60
C GLY A 84 -9.15 -13.84 -13.54
N TYR A 85 -10.02 -12.93 -13.99
CA TYR A 85 -9.60 -11.79 -14.81
C TYR A 85 -8.82 -10.77 -14.01
N THR A 86 -9.23 -10.53 -12.76
CA THR A 86 -8.55 -9.61 -11.86
C THR A 86 -7.13 -10.10 -11.55
N LYS A 87 -6.93 -11.40 -11.27
CA LYS A 87 -5.58 -11.98 -11.08
C LYS A 87 -4.69 -11.82 -12.32
N LYS A 88 -5.25 -12.05 -13.52
CA LYS A 88 -4.52 -11.89 -14.78
C LYS A 88 -4.11 -10.43 -15.03
N PHE A 89 -4.99 -9.48 -14.73
CA PHE A 89 -4.71 -8.05 -14.87
C PHE A 89 -3.61 -7.58 -13.91
N LEU A 90 -3.63 -8.06 -12.67
CA LEU A 90 -2.63 -7.74 -11.63
C LEU A 90 -1.30 -8.49 -11.80
N GLY A 91 -1.22 -9.44 -12.75
CA GLY A 91 -0.01 -10.23 -12.98
C GLY A 91 0.38 -11.13 -11.79
N ILE A 92 -0.58 -11.55 -10.98
CA ILE A 92 -0.33 -12.34 -9.76
C ILE A 92 -0.64 -13.84 -9.95
N CYS A 93 -0.05 -14.67 -9.08
CA CYS A 93 -0.25 -16.12 -9.09
C CYS A 93 -1.72 -16.52 -8.92
N SER A 94 -2.15 -17.60 -9.59
CA SER A 94 -3.51 -18.13 -9.51
C SER A 94 -3.94 -18.51 -8.09
N ASP A 95 -2.99 -18.81 -7.22
CA ASP A 95 -3.25 -19.35 -5.88
C ASP A 95 -3.30 -18.24 -4.82
N LEU A 96 -2.83 -17.03 -5.14
CA LEU A 96 -2.88 -15.89 -4.22
C LEU A 96 -4.33 -15.47 -4.02
N GLN A 97 -4.81 -15.49 -2.77
CA GLN A 97 -6.16 -15.03 -2.43
C GLN A 97 -6.25 -13.52 -2.62
N LEU A 98 -7.23 -13.06 -3.42
CA LEU A 98 -7.54 -11.64 -3.54
C LEU A 98 -8.37 -11.18 -2.35
N GLY A 99 -8.22 -9.90 -2.02
CA GLY A 99 -9.04 -9.22 -1.02
C GLY A 99 -9.44 -7.83 -1.50
N GLU A 100 -10.08 -7.12 -0.60
CA GLU A 100 -10.48 -5.73 -0.73
C GLU A 100 -10.18 -4.99 0.57
N GLY A 101 -10.12 -3.67 0.52
CA GLY A 101 -9.79 -2.89 1.71
C GLY A 101 -9.84 -1.39 1.47
N SER A 102 -10.03 -0.66 2.56
CA SER A 102 -9.96 0.80 2.61
C SER A 102 -9.10 1.20 3.80
N ASN A 103 -7.90 1.71 3.53
CA ASN A 103 -6.92 2.05 4.55
C ASN A 103 -6.46 3.49 4.39
N TRP A 104 -6.36 4.22 5.51
CA TRP A 104 -6.07 5.64 5.52
C TRP A 104 -5.09 5.99 6.62
N LEU A 105 -4.19 6.94 6.31
CA LEU A 105 -3.17 7.49 7.18
C LEU A 105 -3.24 9.02 7.15
N THR A 106 -3.17 9.63 8.32
CA THR A 106 -2.98 11.09 8.43
C THR A 106 -1.51 11.38 8.68
N LEU A 107 -0.86 12.04 7.73
CA LEU A 107 0.57 12.34 7.74
C LEU A 107 0.83 13.82 8.05
N ARG A 108 1.85 14.06 8.87
CA ARG A 108 2.37 15.38 9.24
C ARG A 108 3.89 15.30 9.37
N ASN A 109 4.55 16.46 9.27
CA ASN A 109 6.00 16.52 9.50
C ASN A 109 6.36 16.65 10.99
N GLU A 110 5.37 16.88 11.86
CA GLU A 110 5.57 17.01 13.31
C GLU A 110 5.31 15.70 14.05
N LYS A 111 6.13 15.41 15.07
CA LYS A 111 5.97 14.24 15.96
C LYS A 111 4.81 14.38 16.95
N GLU A 112 4.38 15.60 17.26
CA GLU A 112 3.40 15.85 18.31
C GLU A 112 2.02 15.28 17.95
N GLY A 113 1.53 14.37 18.81
CA GLY A 113 0.29 13.63 18.57
C GLY A 113 0.37 12.54 17.50
N ALA A 114 1.55 12.26 16.94
CA ALA A 114 1.74 11.18 15.98
C ALA A 114 1.79 9.81 16.70
N LEU A 115 1.29 8.77 16.03
CA LEU A 115 1.34 7.39 16.51
C LEU A 115 2.64 6.67 16.11
N ALA A 116 3.22 7.07 14.97
CA ALA A 116 4.43 6.46 14.43
C ALA A 116 5.13 7.42 13.46
N SER A 117 6.39 7.11 13.12
CA SER A 117 7.11 7.68 11.97
C SER A 117 7.24 6.66 10.85
N ILE A 118 7.12 7.12 9.61
CA ILE A 118 7.34 6.32 8.40
C ILE A 118 8.47 6.97 7.60
N ASP A 119 9.42 6.16 7.14
CA ASP A 119 10.44 6.56 6.17
C ASP A 119 10.46 5.56 5.00
N ILE A 120 10.64 6.06 3.78
CA ILE A 120 10.64 5.25 2.57
C ILE A 120 11.95 5.47 1.85
N MET A 121 12.62 4.38 1.48
CA MET A 121 13.76 4.45 0.59
C MET A 121 13.27 4.83 -0.82
N PRO A 122 13.68 5.99 -1.37
CA PRO A 122 13.13 6.48 -2.63
C PRO A 122 13.61 5.64 -3.83
N GLU A 123 14.77 5.00 -3.72
CA GLU A 123 15.29 4.08 -4.73
C GLU A 123 14.69 2.67 -4.60
N GLU A 124 14.58 2.00 -5.75
CA GLU A 124 14.45 0.55 -5.78
C GLU A 124 15.81 -0.08 -5.58
N ILE A 125 15.86 -1.10 -4.73
CA ILE A 125 17.11 -1.81 -4.42
C ILE A 125 17.09 -3.22 -4.99
N GLY A 126 18.29 -3.75 -5.22
CA GLY A 126 18.49 -5.14 -5.62
C GLY A 126 18.52 -6.09 -4.41
N PHE A 127 18.45 -7.39 -4.70
CA PHE A 127 18.51 -8.44 -3.67
C PHE A 127 19.71 -8.30 -2.73
N LYS A 128 20.92 -8.05 -3.27
CA LYS A 128 22.16 -7.93 -2.49
C LYS A 128 22.13 -6.76 -1.51
N GLU A 129 21.60 -5.62 -1.94
CA GLU A 129 21.48 -4.41 -1.11
C GLU A 129 20.44 -4.62 -0.01
N LEU A 130 19.29 -5.21 -0.36
CA LEU A 130 18.26 -5.58 0.60
C LEU A 130 18.78 -6.59 1.64
N PHE A 131 19.54 -7.60 1.20
CA PHE A 131 20.11 -8.61 2.08
C PHE A 131 21.05 -7.98 3.12
N ALA A 132 21.95 -7.10 2.70
CA ALA A 132 22.82 -6.37 3.62
C ALA A 132 22.03 -5.48 4.60
N LEU A 133 20.93 -4.88 4.15
CA LEU A 133 20.05 -4.09 5.01
C LEU A 133 19.37 -4.97 6.08
N VAL A 134 18.89 -6.16 5.69
CA VAL A 134 18.22 -7.11 6.59
C VAL A 134 19.19 -7.72 7.62
N GLU A 135 20.42 -8.05 7.22
CA GLU A 135 21.46 -8.55 8.14
C GLU A 135 21.86 -7.50 9.20
N GLY A 136 21.74 -6.21 8.87
CA GLY A 136 22.08 -5.11 9.77
C GLY A 136 21.01 -4.78 10.82
N LEU A 137 19.83 -5.42 10.77
CA LEU A 137 18.74 -5.14 11.70
C LEU A 137 18.96 -5.79 13.07
N ASP A 138 18.48 -5.11 14.11
CA ASP A 138 18.44 -5.65 15.46
C ASP A 138 17.20 -6.51 15.72
N SER A 139 17.24 -7.35 16.76
CA SER A 139 16.13 -8.23 17.13
C SER A 139 14.88 -7.51 17.66
N LYS A 140 14.94 -6.18 17.85
CA LYS A 140 13.77 -5.37 18.24
C LYS A 140 12.95 -4.94 17.03
N SER A 141 13.51 -5.09 15.84
CA SER A 141 12.83 -4.83 14.58
C SER A 141 12.05 -6.06 14.12
N ARG A 142 10.97 -5.82 13.38
CA ARG A 142 10.16 -6.85 12.73
C ARG A 142 10.33 -6.75 11.22
N LEU A 143 10.18 -7.85 10.50
CA LEU A 143 10.08 -7.84 9.04
C LEU A 143 8.68 -8.18 8.59
N ALA A 144 8.17 -7.47 7.60
CA ALA A 144 7.00 -7.85 6.84
C ALA A 144 7.32 -7.83 5.36
N PHE A 145 6.64 -8.67 4.60
CA PHE A 145 6.87 -8.82 3.16
C PHE A 145 5.59 -8.50 2.39
N GLY A 146 5.71 -7.83 1.25
CA GLY A 146 4.61 -7.67 0.31
C GLY A 146 4.13 -9.04 -0.17
N MET A 147 2.81 -9.20 -0.35
CA MET A 147 2.22 -10.51 -0.73
C MET A 147 2.62 -11.03 -2.12
N ARG A 148 3.28 -10.20 -2.94
CA ARG A 148 3.88 -10.62 -4.22
C ARG A 148 5.32 -11.13 -4.08
N MET A 149 5.90 -11.06 -2.88
CA MET A 149 7.25 -11.53 -2.63
C MET A 149 7.36 -13.04 -2.91
N PRO A 150 8.36 -13.49 -3.69
CA PRO A 150 8.58 -14.91 -3.89
C PRO A 150 8.83 -15.63 -2.55
N PRO A 151 8.18 -16.78 -2.26
CA PRO A 151 8.37 -17.50 -1.01
C PRO A 151 9.83 -17.89 -0.74
N GLU A 152 10.60 -18.16 -1.79
CA GLU A 152 12.03 -18.44 -1.72
C GLU A 152 12.83 -17.25 -1.18
N ASP A 153 12.52 -16.03 -1.63
CA ASP A 153 13.19 -14.82 -1.15
C ASP A 153 12.83 -14.55 0.32
N VAL A 154 11.55 -14.72 0.69
CA VAL A 154 11.09 -14.63 2.08
C VAL A 154 11.87 -15.61 2.97
N ALA A 155 12.01 -16.87 2.55
CA ALA A 155 12.73 -17.89 3.31
C ALA A 155 14.19 -17.49 3.51
N VAL A 156 14.87 -17.04 2.46
CA VAL A 156 16.28 -16.60 2.55
C VAL A 156 16.46 -15.44 3.53
N PHE A 157 15.60 -14.42 3.48
CA PHE A 157 15.68 -13.30 4.43
C PHE A 157 15.40 -13.73 5.86
N MET A 158 14.42 -14.62 6.08
CA MET A 158 14.07 -15.10 7.41
C MET A 158 15.13 -16.02 8.03
N GLU A 159 15.90 -16.76 7.21
CA GLU A 159 17.02 -17.58 7.69
C GLU A 159 18.23 -16.76 8.14
N HIS A 160 18.41 -15.55 7.60
CA HIS A 160 19.60 -14.71 7.82
C HIS A 160 19.36 -13.49 8.70
N THR A 161 18.17 -13.38 9.31
CA THR A 161 17.85 -12.28 10.22
C THR A 161 17.54 -12.78 11.62
N VAL A 162 17.87 -11.97 12.62
CA VAL A 162 17.45 -12.17 14.02
C VAL A 162 16.06 -11.61 14.29
N CYS A 163 15.48 -10.90 13.33
CA CYS A 163 14.19 -10.26 13.44
C CYS A 163 13.05 -11.28 13.30
N ALA A 164 11.98 -11.07 14.05
CA ALA A 164 10.77 -11.86 13.89
C ALA A 164 9.90 -11.33 12.73
N ARG A 165 9.24 -12.23 12.01
CA ARG A 165 8.25 -11.87 10.98
C ARG A 165 7.00 -11.29 11.63
N PHE A 166 6.49 -10.21 11.06
CA PHE A 166 5.15 -9.69 11.29
C PHE A 166 4.23 -10.21 10.18
N ASP A 167 3.42 -11.21 10.52
CA ASP A 167 2.49 -11.89 9.61
C ASP A 167 1.13 -11.17 9.62
N TYR A 168 0.98 -10.19 8.74
CA TYR A 168 -0.29 -9.47 8.53
C TYR A 168 -1.16 -10.17 7.50
N GLU A 169 -0.53 -10.92 6.59
CA GLU A 169 -1.12 -11.59 5.44
C GLU A 169 -2.02 -12.76 5.83
N SER A 170 -1.84 -13.38 7.01
CA SER A 170 -2.80 -14.36 7.54
C SER A 170 -4.20 -13.80 7.83
N HIS A 171 -4.39 -12.47 7.74
CA HIS A 171 -5.64 -11.79 8.10
C HIS A 171 -6.28 -10.99 6.97
N CYS A 172 -5.69 -10.99 5.77
CA CYS A 172 -6.27 -10.30 4.62
C CYS A 172 -5.90 -10.98 3.30
N GLY A 173 -6.71 -10.74 2.26
CA GLY A 173 -6.35 -11.08 0.89
C GLY A 173 -5.50 -9.98 0.25
N TYR A 174 -4.90 -10.28 -0.89
CA TYR A 174 -4.10 -9.33 -1.66
C TYR A 174 -4.95 -8.27 -2.38
N TYR A 175 -4.50 -7.03 -2.26
CA TYR A 175 -4.91 -5.88 -3.07
C TYR A 175 -3.72 -4.89 -3.17
N GLU A 176 -3.71 -4.00 -4.15
CA GLU A 176 -2.52 -3.18 -4.46
C GLU A 176 -2.14 -2.24 -3.31
N THR A 177 -3.13 -1.75 -2.53
CA THR A 177 -2.86 -0.89 -1.37
C THR A 177 -2.76 -1.63 -0.02
N VAL A 178 -2.62 -2.96 -0.03
CA VAL A 178 -2.42 -3.76 1.20
C VAL A 178 -1.21 -3.33 2.06
N PRO A 179 -0.14 -2.69 1.54
CA PRO A 179 0.88 -2.12 2.41
C PRO A 179 0.33 -1.12 3.44
N LEU A 180 -0.72 -0.35 3.11
CA LEU A 180 -1.37 0.55 4.09
C LEU A 180 -2.02 -0.21 5.24
N TYR A 181 -2.63 -1.36 4.95
CA TYR A 181 -3.17 -2.25 5.97
C TYR A 181 -2.09 -2.81 6.87
N ALA A 182 -0.95 -3.25 6.30
CA ALA A 182 0.18 -3.74 7.08
C ALA A 182 0.70 -2.67 8.06
N ILE A 183 0.83 -1.41 7.60
CA ILE A 183 1.23 -0.28 8.45
C ILE A 183 0.20 -0.06 9.57
N ASN A 184 -1.09 0.08 9.24
CA ASN A 184 -2.15 0.33 10.22
C ASN A 184 -2.18 -0.77 11.29
N ARG A 185 -2.16 -2.03 10.85
CA ARG A 185 -2.19 -3.18 11.75
C ARG A 185 -0.98 -3.20 12.68
N PHE A 186 0.22 -2.86 12.18
CA PHE A 186 1.42 -2.76 13.00
C PHE A 186 1.32 -1.64 14.04
N ILE A 187 0.84 -0.46 13.66
CA ILE A 187 0.63 0.67 14.58
C ILE A 187 -0.35 0.30 15.70
N GLU A 188 -1.41 -0.44 15.37
CA GLU A 188 -2.47 -0.80 16.32
C GLU A 188 -2.07 -1.93 17.29
N HIS A 189 -1.26 -2.88 16.85
CA HIS A 189 -1.05 -4.14 17.58
C HIS A 189 0.39 -4.38 18.04
N GLU A 190 1.37 -3.71 17.45
CA GLU A 190 2.79 -3.93 17.73
C GLU A 190 3.45 -2.66 18.29
N LYS A 191 4.67 -2.83 18.81
CA LYS A 191 5.54 -1.74 19.25
C LYS A 191 6.90 -1.88 18.58
N GLY A 192 7.68 -0.79 18.57
CA GLY A 192 9.03 -0.80 18.02
C GLY A 192 9.03 -0.48 16.53
N SER A 193 9.92 -1.15 15.78
CA SER A 193 10.16 -0.85 14.37
C SER A 193 9.77 -2.01 13.46
N LEU A 194 9.24 -1.69 12.29
CA LEU A 194 8.93 -2.60 11.21
C LEU A 194 9.74 -2.20 9.98
N LEU A 195 10.40 -3.17 9.37
CA LEU A 195 10.87 -3.09 8.00
C LEU A 195 9.87 -3.81 7.10
N PHE A 196 9.14 -3.03 6.28
CA PHE A 196 8.25 -3.57 5.25
C PHE A 196 8.99 -3.62 3.92
N ILE A 197 9.07 -4.82 3.33
CA ILE A 197 9.78 -5.08 2.09
C ILE A 197 8.76 -5.48 1.02
N ASP A 198 8.58 -4.63 0.02
CA ASP A 198 7.71 -4.91 -1.12
C ASP A 198 8.51 -5.41 -2.32
N TYR A 199 7.83 -6.14 -3.21
CA TYR A 199 8.41 -6.77 -4.39
C TYR A 199 7.54 -6.54 -5.62
N PHE A 200 8.20 -6.13 -6.70
CA PHE A 200 7.60 -6.07 -8.02
C PHE A 200 8.69 -6.24 -9.09
N GLU A 201 8.48 -7.14 -10.05
CA GLU A 201 9.38 -7.37 -11.20
C GLU A 201 10.89 -7.45 -10.84
N LYS A 202 11.23 -8.25 -9.81
CA LYS A 202 12.62 -8.43 -9.31
C LYS A 202 13.26 -7.19 -8.69
N ARG A 203 12.46 -6.16 -8.41
CA ARG A 203 12.87 -4.95 -7.70
C ARG A 203 12.22 -4.94 -6.33
N TYR A 204 12.96 -4.38 -5.36
CA TYR A 204 12.51 -4.27 -3.99
C TYR A 204 12.34 -2.81 -3.61
N ARG A 205 11.30 -2.53 -2.82
CA ARG A 205 11.18 -1.25 -2.12
C ARG A 205 11.03 -1.50 -0.64
N VAL A 206 11.65 -0.60 0.11
CA VAL A 206 11.74 -0.73 1.55
C VAL A 206 11.13 0.49 2.21
N MET A 207 10.32 0.22 3.23
CA MET A 207 9.72 1.22 4.08
C MET A 207 9.97 0.81 5.53
N THR A 208 10.41 1.79 6.32
CA THR A 208 10.61 1.62 7.75
C THR A 208 9.52 2.36 8.50
N LEU A 209 8.89 1.68 9.45
CA LEU A 209 7.88 2.24 10.34
C LEU A 209 8.42 2.12 11.78
N SER A 210 8.28 3.17 12.59
CA SER A 210 8.61 3.13 14.01
C SER A 210 7.44 3.67 14.83
N VAL A 211 6.83 2.83 15.64
CA VAL A 211 5.70 3.19 16.52
C VAL A 211 6.23 3.95 17.73
N PHE A 212 5.63 5.09 18.03
CA PHE A 212 5.96 5.84 19.23
C PHE A 212 5.31 5.17 20.45
N GLY A 213 6.11 4.95 21.49
CA GLY A 213 5.68 4.36 22.76
C GLY A 213 5.10 5.37 23.73
#